data_AF-A0A3M8H5W0-F1
#
_entry.id   AF-A0A3M8H5W0-F1
#
_cell.length_a   1.000
_cell.length_b   1.000
_cell.length_c   1.000
_cell.angle_alpha   90.00
_cell.angle_beta   90.00
_cell.angle_gamma   90.00
#
_symmetry.space_group_name_H-M   'P 1'
#
loop_
_entity.id
_entity.type
_entity.pdbx_description
1 polymer ?
#
loop_
_entity_poly.entity_id
_entity_poly.type
_entity_poly.pdbx_seq_one_letter_code
_entity_poly.pdbx_strand_id
1 'polypeptide(L)'
;MIRKWSLFLMLALTTVLLSGCLFPEEEKVENQVPDDIQLASVQKAVEEYQADTGVLPIKNRDMDTDMFIKYPIDFEKLAPKYLANAPANSYEKGGIFQYIIWDPEKNPTVKLVDLRAAERMRELNIRFMGSQYPTFKDKITDYIYTIDFKKIGYKEELTVPSPYTNNQLPIIVTTEGDLYVDYSMDLNIFIKENNLKPTPGEDIRMLLVEAYPVVPAYSLPYTVNENNEPVFMYDPTTEEK
;
A
#
# COMPACT_ATOMS: atom_id res chain seq x y z
N MET A 1 24.45 56.22 2.95
CA MET A 1 23.47 55.40 2.20
C MET A 1 24.00 54.01 1.81
N ILE A 2 25.28 53.86 1.46
CA ILE A 2 25.90 52.59 1.01
C ILE A 2 25.78 51.43 2.04
N ARG A 3 25.85 51.72 3.35
CA ARG A 3 25.81 50.71 4.41
C ARG A 3 24.43 50.04 4.60
N LYS A 4 23.33 50.70 4.20
CA LYS A 4 21.96 50.15 4.27
C LYS A 4 21.67 49.21 3.09
N TRP A 5 22.27 49.47 1.92
CA TRP A 5 22.17 48.60 0.75
C TRP A 5 22.97 47.31 0.88
N SER A 6 24.13 47.35 1.52
CA SER A 6 24.91 46.14 1.82
C SER A 6 24.15 45.14 2.70
N LEU A 7 23.40 45.62 3.70
CA LEU A 7 22.57 44.76 4.55
C LEU A 7 21.40 44.14 3.79
N PHE A 8 20.79 44.89 2.86
CA PHE A 8 19.70 44.38 2.03
C PHE A 8 20.19 43.33 1.04
N LEU A 9 21.38 43.52 0.47
CA LEU A 9 22.00 42.56 -0.44
C LEU A 9 22.38 41.26 0.29
N MET A 10 22.88 41.37 1.54
CA MET A 10 23.23 40.22 2.37
C MET A 10 21.99 39.41 2.80
N LEU A 11 20.88 40.09 3.11
CA LEU A 11 19.60 39.44 3.45
C LEU A 11 18.94 38.78 2.23
N ALA A 12 19.04 39.39 1.05
CA ALA A 12 18.57 38.78 -0.19
C ALA A 12 19.39 37.52 -0.54
N LEU A 13 20.70 37.58 -0.34
CA LEU A 13 21.59 36.44 -0.62
C LEU A 13 21.34 35.26 0.33
N THR A 14 21.02 35.51 1.61
CA THR A 14 20.64 34.44 2.54
C THR A 14 19.30 33.80 2.16
N THR A 15 18.31 34.57 1.70
CA THR A 15 17.03 33.97 1.26
C THR A 15 17.18 33.03 0.05
N VAL A 16 18.09 33.35 -0.88
CA VAL A 16 18.39 32.50 -2.05
C VAL A 16 19.15 31.23 -1.65
N LEU A 17 20.07 31.33 -0.68
CA LEU A 17 20.80 30.18 -0.15
C LEU A 17 19.89 29.23 0.67
N LEU A 18 18.88 29.75 1.37
CA LEU A 18 17.92 28.92 2.11
C LEU A 18 16.87 28.22 1.21
N SER A 19 16.63 28.72 -0.01
CA SER A 19 15.80 28.00 -1.00
C SER A 19 16.52 26.81 -1.67
N GLY A 20 17.79 26.56 -1.34
CA GLY A 20 18.60 25.48 -1.90
C GLY A 20 18.36 24.07 -1.33
N CYS A 21 17.38 23.89 -0.44
CA CYS A 21 17.00 22.56 0.09
C CYS A 21 15.59 22.14 -0.34
N LEU A 22 15.14 22.53 -1.53
CA LEU A 22 13.97 21.91 -2.14
C LEU A 22 14.42 20.53 -2.66
N PHE A 23 14.33 19.53 -1.78
CA PHE A 23 14.52 18.13 -2.15
C PHE A 23 13.60 17.82 -3.33
N PRO A 24 14.13 17.29 -4.46
CA PRO A 24 13.29 16.90 -5.59
C PRO A 24 12.25 15.89 -5.10
N GLU A 25 10.97 16.17 -5.35
CA GLU A 25 9.86 15.27 -5.01
C GLU A 25 10.04 13.88 -5.67
N GLU A 26 10.79 13.83 -6.78
CA GLU A 26 11.09 12.62 -7.56
C GLU A 26 12.04 11.65 -6.83
N GLU A 27 12.95 12.12 -5.97
CA GLU A 27 13.84 11.24 -5.18
C GLU A 27 13.14 10.61 -3.95
N LYS A 28 11.91 11.04 -3.62
CA LYS A 28 11.15 10.43 -2.53
C LYS A 28 10.61 9.04 -2.89
N VAL A 29 10.41 8.76 -4.18
CA VAL A 29 9.93 7.44 -4.63
C VAL A 29 11.05 6.40 -4.52
N GLU A 30 12.28 6.77 -4.87
CA GLU A 30 13.47 5.91 -4.70
C GLU A 30 13.78 5.62 -3.22
N ASN A 31 13.58 6.61 -2.32
CA ASN A 31 13.71 6.43 -0.87
C ASN A 31 12.52 5.74 -0.17
N GLN A 32 11.46 5.41 -0.91
CA GLN A 32 10.31 4.65 -0.39
C GLN A 32 10.35 3.18 -0.77
N VAL A 33 11.28 2.77 -1.64
CA VAL A 33 11.55 1.35 -1.84
C VAL A 33 12.16 0.80 -0.55
N PRO A 34 11.60 -0.28 0.02
CA PRO A 34 12.15 -0.89 1.21
C PRO A 34 13.61 -1.28 0.98
N ASP A 35 14.51 -0.83 1.86
CA ASP A 35 15.91 -1.25 1.82
C ASP A 35 15.98 -2.78 2.00
N ASP A 36 16.44 -3.48 0.95
CA ASP A 36 16.56 -4.95 0.93
C ASP A 36 17.35 -5.46 2.13
N ILE A 37 18.36 -4.71 2.59
CA ILE A 37 19.17 -5.07 3.75
C ILE A 37 18.31 -5.03 5.03
N GLN A 38 17.48 -4.01 5.17
CA GLN A 38 16.57 -3.88 6.29
C GLN A 38 15.50 -4.98 6.30
N LEU A 39 14.93 -5.30 5.13
CA LEU A 39 13.95 -6.38 5.01
C LEU A 39 14.56 -7.73 5.37
N ALA A 40 15.76 -8.03 4.88
CA ALA A 40 16.50 -9.24 5.21
C ALA A 40 16.84 -9.32 6.71
N SER A 41 17.16 -8.19 7.34
CA SER A 41 17.40 -8.14 8.79
C SER A 41 16.15 -8.48 9.60
N VAL A 42 14.97 -8.02 9.18
CA VAL A 42 13.70 -8.37 9.84
C VAL A 42 13.36 -9.84 9.61
N GLN A 43 13.53 -10.34 8.37
CA GLN A 43 13.34 -11.76 8.04
C GLN A 43 14.16 -12.66 8.96
N LYS A 44 15.47 -12.38 9.08
CA LYS A 44 16.36 -13.14 9.97
C LYS A 44 15.89 -13.11 11.43
N ALA A 45 15.45 -11.95 11.93
CA ALA A 45 14.94 -11.83 13.29
C ALA A 45 13.66 -12.67 13.52
N VAL A 46 12.78 -12.74 12.53
CA VAL A 46 11.57 -13.59 12.56
C VAL A 46 11.95 -15.07 12.60
N GLU A 47 12.89 -15.50 11.76
CA GLU A 47 13.38 -16.88 11.71
C GLU A 47 14.03 -17.30 13.02
N GLU A 48 14.91 -16.46 13.60
CA GLU A 48 15.54 -16.73 14.89
C GLU A 48 14.51 -16.78 16.03
N TYR A 49 13.51 -15.89 16.03
CA TYR A 49 12.42 -15.92 17.01
C TYR A 49 11.60 -17.21 16.90
N GLN A 50 11.25 -17.62 15.68
CA GLN A 50 10.49 -18.84 15.44
C GLN A 50 11.29 -20.09 15.85
N ALA A 51 12.59 -20.13 15.56
CA ALA A 51 13.47 -21.23 15.95
C ALA A 51 13.57 -21.39 17.48
N ASP A 52 13.63 -20.27 18.20
CA ASP A 52 13.75 -20.26 19.67
C ASP A 52 12.43 -20.58 20.39
N THR A 53 11.29 -20.13 19.84
CA THR A 53 9.99 -20.16 20.55
C THR A 53 8.98 -21.14 19.98
N GLY A 54 9.18 -21.60 18.75
CA GLY A 54 8.25 -22.45 18.02
C GLY A 54 7.02 -21.73 17.45
N VAL A 55 6.93 -20.39 17.59
CA VAL A 55 5.79 -19.59 17.11
C VAL A 55 6.25 -18.34 16.37
N LEU A 56 5.38 -17.76 15.54
CA LEU A 56 5.68 -16.53 14.80
C LEU A 56 5.43 -15.26 15.65
N PRO A 57 6.24 -14.19 15.49
CA PRO A 57 6.10 -12.94 16.21
C PRO A 57 5.02 -12.05 15.58
N ILE A 58 3.76 -12.48 15.63
CA ILE A 58 2.62 -11.74 15.02
C ILE A 58 1.76 -11.04 16.06
N LYS A 59 1.09 -9.97 15.63
CA LYS A 59 -0.06 -9.36 16.32
C LYS A 59 -1.32 -10.11 15.89
N ASN A 60 -2.21 -10.40 16.83
CA ASN A 60 -3.48 -11.07 16.53
C ASN A 60 -4.42 -10.10 15.79
N ARG A 61 -5.15 -10.64 14.81
CA ARG A 61 -6.23 -9.98 14.07
C ARG A 61 -7.44 -10.92 14.00
N ASP A 62 -8.59 -10.38 13.65
CA ASP A 62 -9.82 -11.15 13.50
C ASP A 62 -9.72 -12.13 12.32
N MET A 63 -10.51 -13.20 12.35
CA MET A 63 -10.39 -14.29 11.37
C MET A 63 -10.73 -13.86 9.93
N ASP A 64 -11.67 -12.92 9.81
CA ASP A 64 -12.19 -12.31 8.58
C ASP A 64 -11.29 -11.19 8.02
N THR A 65 -10.19 -10.85 8.71
CA THR A 65 -9.23 -9.87 8.20
C THR A 65 -8.59 -10.35 6.90
N ASP A 66 -8.54 -9.47 5.90
CA ASP A 66 -7.93 -9.73 4.59
C ASP A 66 -6.51 -10.29 4.72
N MET A 67 -6.20 -11.26 3.85
CA MET A 67 -4.95 -12.02 3.85
C MET A 67 -3.69 -11.16 3.81
N PHE A 68 -3.73 -9.97 3.17
CA PHE A 68 -2.58 -9.07 3.08
C PHE A 68 -2.34 -8.27 4.35
N ILE A 69 -3.27 -8.23 5.30
CA ILE A 69 -3.15 -7.45 6.55
C ILE A 69 -3.40 -8.28 7.81
N LYS A 70 -3.54 -9.60 7.66
CA LYS A 70 -3.89 -10.54 8.73
C LYS A 70 -2.77 -10.81 9.73
N TYR A 71 -1.52 -10.81 9.28
CA TYR A 71 -0.37 -11.20 10.11
C TYR A 71 0.67 -10.09 10.29
N PRO A 72 0.35 -8.93 10.90
CA PRO A 72 1.35 -7.91 11.20
C PRO A 72 2.42 -8.43 12.15
N ILE A 73 3.67 -8.03 11.93
CA ILE A 73 4.78 -8.36 12.83
C ILE A 73 4.63 -7.58 14.14
N ASP A 74 4.87 -8.28 15.25
CA ASP A 74 4.97 -7.72 16.58
C ASP A 74 6.45 -7.48 16.92
N PHE A 75 6.93 -6.26 16.65
CA PHE A 75 8.31 -5.89 16.94
C PHE A 75 8.65 -5.89 18.44
N GLU A 76 7.67 -5.86 19.34
CA GLU A 76 7.93 -5.98 20.80
C GLU A 76 8.42 -7.39 21.17
N LYS A 77 8.03 -8.40 20.38
CA LYS A 77 8.53 -9.79 20.54
C LYS A 77 9.93 -9.97 19.98
N LEU A 78 10.32 -9.14 19.00
CA LEU A 78 11.64 -9.22 18.34
C LEU A 78 12.70 -8.38 19.06
N ALA A 79 12.35 -7.19 19.54
CA ALA A 79 13.31 -6.25 20.11
C ALA A 79 13.45 -6.37 21.65
N PRO A 80 14.66 -6.17 22.21
CA PRO A 80 15.94 -5.95 21.52
C PRO A 80 16.69 -7.25 21.16
N LYS A 81 16.14 -8.42 21.47
CA LYS A 81 16.87 -9.70 21.45
C LYS A 81 17.27 -10.16 20.04
N TYR A 82 16.33 -10.15 19.10
CA TYR A 82 16.51 -10.63 17.72
C TYR A 82 16.70 -9.46 16.75
N LEU A 83 16.21 -8.28 17.12
CA LEU A 83 16.36 -7.06 16.34
C LEU A 83 16.60 -5.89 17.30
N ALA A 84 17.53 -4.99 17.00
CA ALA A 84 17.85 -3.89 17.91
C ALA A 84 16.63 -2.99 18.19
N ASN A 85 15.89 -2.62 17.14
CA ASN A 85 14.67 -1.83 17.18
C ASN A 85 13.84 -2.11 15.92
N ALA A 86 12.54 -1.79 15.95
CA ALA A 86 11.72 -1.77 14.74
C ALA A 86 12.32 -0.83 13.66
N PRO A 87 12.21 -1.18 12.37
CA PRO A 87 12.65 -0.35 11.24
C PRO A 87 12.11 1.08 11.27
N ALA A 88 12.88 2.06 10.80
CA ALA A 88 12.47 3.47 10.83
C ALA A 88 11.29 3.79 9.89
N ASN A 89 11.17 3.06 8.78
CA ASN A 89 10.06 3.15 7.84
C ASN A 89 8.82 2.34 8.27
N SER A 90 8.91 1.62 9.40
CA SER A 90 7.76 0.90 9.96
C SER A 90 6.73 1.86 10.55
N TYR A 91 5.46 1.49 10.47
CA TYR A 91 4.36 2.23 11.04
C TYR A 91 4.53 2.48 12.53
N GLU A 92 5.05 1.49 13.27
CA GLU A 92 5.36 1.59 14.70
C GLU A 92 6.41 2.66 15.03
N LYS A 93 7.18 3.11 14.04
CA LYS A 93 8.15 4.21 14.15
C LYS A 93 7.72 5.47 13.40
N GLY A 94 6.47 5.53 12.94
CA GLY A 94 5.92 6.68 12.22
C GLY A 94 6.22 6.71 10.72
N GLY A 95 6.70 5.59 10.16
CA GLY A 95 6.80 5.38 8.73
C GLY A 95 5.48 4.92 8.09
N ILE A 96 5.54 4.60 6.80
CA ILE A 96 4.36 4.28 5.98
C ILE A 96 4.12 2.78 5.78
N PHE A 97 5.03 1.92 6.23
CA PHE A 97 4.94 0.49 5.99
C PHE A 97 4.52 -0.28 7.24
N GLN A 98 3.49 -1.11 7.12
CA GLN A 98 3.27 -2.18 8.08
C GLN A 98 4.04 -3.41 7.62
N TYR A 99 4.91 -3.93 8.48
CA TYR A 99 5.57 -5.22 8.24
C TYR A 99 4.61 -6.35 8.59
N ILE A 100 4.55 -7.36 7.71
CA ILE A 100 3.70 -8.54 7.85
C ILE A 100 4.48 -9.82 7.61
N ILE A 101 3.91 -10.94 8.04
CA ILE A 101 4.35 -12.29 7.64
C ILE A 101 3.38 -12.82 6.60
N TRP A 102 3.89 -12.99 5.39
CA TRP A 102 3.23 -13.68 4.30
C TRP A 102 3.41 -15.19 4.42
N ASP A 103 2.40 -15.97 4.01
CA ASP A 103 2.38 -17.43 4.03
C ASP A 103 2.90 -18.05 5.34
N PRO A 104 2.29 -17.71 6.50
CA PRO A 104 2.79 -18.10 7.82
C PRO A 104 2.78 -19.60 8.08
N GLU A 105 2.02 -20.38 7.31
CA GLU A 105 1.87 -21.82 7.50
C GLU A 105 2.92 -22.64 6.73
N LYS A 106 3.33 -22.19 5.53
CA LYS A 106 4.23 -22.96 4.68
C LYS A 106 5.61 -22.32 4.57
N ASN A 107 5.67 -21.02 4.25
CA ASN A 107 6.93 -20.31 4.06
C ASN A 107 6.86 -18.86 4.60
N PRO A 108 6.99 -18.68 5.93
CA PRO A 108 6.90 -17.38 6.57
C PRO A 108 7.87 -16.37 5.98
N THR A 109 7.35 -15.44 5.19
CA THR A 109 8.14 -14.46 4.44
C THR A 109 7.75 -13.05 4.88
N VAL A 110 8.72 -12.25 5.27
CA VAL A 110 8.50 -10.86 5.64
C VAL A 110 8.19 -10.06 4.38
N LYS A 111 7.02 -9.42 4.40
CA LYS A 111 6.52 -8.54 3.34
C LYS A 111 5.99 -7.25 3.96
N LEU A 112 5.63 -6.30 3.10
CA LEU A 112 5.25 -4.96 3.50
C LEU A 112 3.88 -4.60 2.96
N VAL A 113 3.11 -3.90 3.76
CA VAL A 113 1.86 -3.28 3.37
C VAL A 113 2.09 -1.77 3.37
N ASP A 114 1.84 -1.13 2.23
CA ASP A 114 1.83 0.33 2.13
C ASP A 114 0.54 0.88 2.73
N LEU A 115 0.66 1.62 3.83
CA LEU A 115 -0.49 2.14 4.56
C LEU A 115 -1.10 3.41 3.96
N ARG A 116 -0.50 3.99 2.91
CA ARG A 116 -1.09 5.16 2.22
C ARG A 116 -2.49 4.85 1.69
N ALA A 117 -2.71 3.62 1.22
CA ALA A 117 -4.02 3.12 0.84
C ALA A 117 -5.03 3.19 2.00
N ALA A 118 -4.65 2.61 3.14
CA ALA A 118 -5.47 2.58 4.35
C ALA A 118 -5.83 3.98 4.84
N GLU A 119 -4.87 4.91 4.82
CA GLU A 119 -5.08 6.29 5.23
C GLU A 119 -6.09 7.01 4.34
N ARG A 120 -5.99 6.84 3.01
CA ARG A 120 -6.93 7.41 2.04
C ARG A 120 -8.32 6.82 2.19
N MET A 121 -8.44 5.51 2.39
CA MET A 121 -9.73 4.85 2.63
C MET A 121 -10.37 5.33 3.93
N ARG A 122 -9.59 5.50 5.00
CA ARG A 122 -10.09 6.06 6.27
C ARG A 122 -10.61 7.49 6.07
N GLU A 123 -9.91 8.31 5.30
CA GLU A 123 -10.36 9.67 4.96
C GLU A 123 -11.72 9.63 4.22
N LEU A 124 -11.84 8.74 3.23
CA LEU A 124 -13.07 8.57 2.45
C LEU A 124 -14.23 8.05 3.28
N ASN A 125 -14.00 7.04 4.13
CA ASN A 125 -15.03 6.48 5.00
C ASN A 125 -15.62 7.53 5.95
N ILE A 126 -14.79 8.42 6.52
CA ILE A 126 -15.28 9.53 7.34
C ILE A 126 -16.22 10.43 6.55
N ARG A 127 -15.93 10.68 5.26
CA ARG A 127 -16.82 11.48 4.41
C ARG A 127 -18.08 10.74 3.99
N PHE A 128 -18.00 9.44 3.76
CA PHE A 128 -19.18 8.62 3.45
C PHE A 128 -20.18 8.59 4.59
N MET A 129 -19.73 8.46 5.84
CA MET A 129 -20.62 8.55 7.01
C MET A 129 -21.41 9.87 7.08
N GLY A 130 -20.81 10.96 6.59
CA GLY A 130 -21.45 12.27 6.54
C GLY A 130 -22.36 12.49 5.33
N SER A 131 -22.36 11.58 4.36
CA SER A 131 -23.11 11.71 3.12
C SER A 131 -24.51 11.07 3.24
N GLN A 132 -25.53 11.74 2.68
CA GLN A 132 -26.91 11.23 2.71
C GLN A 132 -27.26 10.32 1.51
N TYR A 133 -26.39 10.19 0.52
CA TYR A 133 -26.70 9.57 -0.77
C TYR A 133 -25.69 8.51 -1.16
N PRO A 134 -26.09 7.50 -1.96
CA PRO A 134 -25.15 6.59 -2.59
C PRO A 134 -24.10 7.37 -3.38
N THR A 135 -22.85 7.09 -3.04
CA THR A 135 -21.68 7.82 -3.54
C THR A 135 -21.03 7.12 -4.72
N PHE A 136 -21.76 6.22 -5.36
CA PHE A 136 -21.39 5.56 -6.60
C PHE A 136 -21.59 6.51 -7.78
N LYS A 137 -20.72 6.39 -8.78
CA LYS A 137 -20.78 7.17 -10.02
C LYS A 137 -21.03 6.27 -11.23
N ASP A 138 -19.99 5.61 -11.73
CA ASP A 138 -20.04 4.77 -12.93
C ASP A 138 -19.84 3.30 -12.56
N LYS A 139 -20.59 2.39 -13.19
CA LYS A 139 -20.40 0.95 -13.03
C LYS A 139 -19.12 0.51 -13.74
N ILE A 140 -18.23 -0.18 -13.04
CA ILE A 140 -17.04 -0.81 -13.62
C ILE A 140 -17.39 -2.21 -14.09
N THR A 141 -17.92 -3.03 -13.18
CA THR A 141 -18.44 -4.37 -13.45
C THR A 141 -19.58 -4.65 -12.45
N ASP A 142 -20.15 -5.85 -12.47
CA ASP A 142 -21.10 -6.26 -11.44
C ASP A 142 -20.50 -6.05 -10.04
N TYR A 143 -21.30 -5.47 -9.15
CA TYR A 143 -20.95 -5.14 -7.75
C TYR A 143 -19.84 -4.11 -7.52
N ILE A 144 -19.18 -3.58 -8.56
CA ILE A 144 -18.03 -2.66 -8.41
C ILE A 144 -18.27 -1.36 -9.19
N TYR A 145 -18.07 -0.23 -8.51
CA TYR A 145 -18.35 1.11 -9.01
C TYR A 145 -17.19 2.07 -8.76
N THR A 146 -17.13 3.13 -9.57
CA THR A 146 -16.33 4.32 -9.27
C THR A 146 -17.02 5.20 -8.24
N ILE A 147 -16.25 6.03 -7.55
CA ILE A 147 -16.74 6.94 -6.51
C ILE A 147 -17.06 8.32 -7.11
N ASP A 148 -18.21 8.89 -6.73
CA ASP A 148 -18.56 10.28 -6.98
C ASP A 148 -17.91 11.20 -5.94
N PHE A 149 -16.63 11.48 -6.12
CA PHE A 149 -15.83 12.31 -5.22
C PHE A 149 -16.42 13.73 -5.01
N LYS A 150 -17.18 14.25 -5.99
CA LYS A 150 -17.83 15.56 -5.88
C LYS A 150 -18.96 15.55 -4.85
N LYS A 151 -19.73 14.46 -4.77
CA LYS A 151 -20.81 14.31 -3.78
C LYS A 151 -20.30 14.25 -2.34
N ILE A 152 -19.05 13.85 -2.14
CA ILE A 152 -18.39 13.78 -0.83
C ILE A 152 -17.42 14.95 -0.57
N GLY A 153 -17.49 16.00 -1.40
CA GLY A 153 -16.82 17.27 -1.14
C GLY A 153 -15.37 17.37 -1.61
N TYR A 154 -14.91 16.46 -2.48
CA TYR A 154 -13.64 16.61 -3.18
C TYR A 154 -13.83 17.27 -4.55
N LYS A 155 -12.86 18.08 -4.95
CA LYS A 155 -12.82 18.69 -6.29
C LYS A 155 -12.22 17.76 -7.33
N GLU A 156 -11.29 16.92 -6.90
CA GLU A 156 -10.52 15.99 -7.70
C GLU A 156 -10.65 14.58 -7.12
N GLU A 157 -10.41 13.56 -7.95
CA GLU A 157 -10.48 12.18 -7.52
C GLU A 157 -9.29 11.87 -6.60
N LEU A 158 -9.55 11.17 -5.49
CA LEU A 158 -8.46 10.69 -4.65
C LEU A 158 -7.91 9.38 -5.21
N THR A 159 -6.60 9.32 -5.28
CA THR A 159 -5.84 8.15 -5.71
C THR A 159 -4.84 7.73 -4.64
N VAL A 160 -4.23 6.57 -4.85
CA VAL A 160 -3.12 6.05 -4.04
C VAL A 160 -1.90 5.88 -4.95
N PRO A 161 -0.70 6.33 -4.56
CA PRO A 161 0.51 6.05 -5.34
C PRO A 161 0.76 4.54 -5.41
N SER A 162 1.06 4.02 -6.60
CA SER A 162 1.45 2.63 -6.76
C SER A 162 2.80 2.36 -6.06
N PRO A 163 2.97 1.20 -5.40
CA PRO A 163 4.27 0.76 -4.90
C PRO A 163 5.12 0.07 -5.98
N TYR A 164 4.56 -0.17 -7.17
CA TYR A 164 5.20 -0.93 -8.26
C TYR A 164 5.55 -0.06 -9.48
N THR A 165 4.79 1.00 -9.69
CA THR A 165 4.91 1.90 -10.85
C THR A 165 4.82 3.36 -10.42
N ASN A 166 5.09 4.28 -11.34
CA ASN A 166 4.89 5.73 -11.11
C ASN A 166 3.42 6.17 -11.25
N ASN A 167 2.48 5.23 -11.28
CA ASN A 167 1.06 5.52 -11.49
C ASN A 167 0.34 5.91 -10.20
N GLN A 168 -0.79 6.58 -10.38
CA GLN A 168 -1.76 6.86 -9.34
C GLN A 168 -2.94 5.89 -9.50
N LEU A 169 -3.13 5.02 -8.51
CA LEU A 169 -4.15 3.98 -8.51
C LEU A 169 -5.50 4.55 -8.06
N PRO A 170 -6.59 4.28 -8.79
CA PRO A 170 -7.91 4.72 -8.39
C PRO A 170 -8.41 3.92 -7.17
N ILE A 171 -9.32 4.54 -6.43
CA ILE A 171 -10.06 3.88 -5.35
C ILE A 171 -11.46 3.55 -5.88
N ILE A 172 -11.85 2.30 -5.74
CA ILE A 172 -13.16 1.77 -6.16
C ILE A 172 -13.99 1.43 -4.93
N VAL A 173 -15.28 1.22 -5.14
CA VAL A 173 -16.21 0.87 -4.08
C VAL A 173 -17.13 -0.27 -4.50
N THR A 174 -17.38 -1.22 -3.60
CA THR A 174 -18.29 -2.34 -3.83
C THR A 174 -19.73 -1.96 -3.49
N THR A 175 -20.69 -2.78 -3.89
CA THR A 175 -22.11 -2.62 -3.48
C THR A 175 -22.34 -2.77 -1.99
N GLU A 176 -21.42 -3.42 -1.28
CA GLU A 176 -21.42 -3.55 0.19
C GLU A 176 -20.95 -2.26 0.87
N GLY A 177 -20.36 -1.34 0.12
CA GLY A 177 -19.87 -0.04 0.60
C GLY A 177 -18.38 -0.04 0.97
N ASP A 178 -17.68 -1.14 0.73
CA ASP A 178 -16.26 -1.28 1.03
C ASP A 178 -15.36 -0.70 -0.06
N LEU A 179 -14.23 -0.14 0.37
CA LEU A 179 -13.28 0.56 -0.50
C LEU A 179 -12.05 -0.28 -0.78
N TYR A 180 -11.63 -0.26 -2.04
CA TYR A 180 -10.44 -0.99 -2.50
C TYR A 180 -9.59 -0.13 -3.43
N VAL A 181 -8.29 -0.40 -3.48
CA VAL A 181 -7.37 0.15 -4.47
C VAL A 181 -7.44 -0.73 -5.71
N ASP A 182 -7.56 -0.11 -6.89
CA ASP A 182 -7.56 -0.83 -8.14
C ASP A 182 -6.13 -1.03 -8.69
N TYR A 183 -5.61 -2.25 -8.53
CA TYR A 183 -4.31 -2.68 -9.04
C TYR A 183 -4.34 -3.25 -10.46
N SER A 184 -5.48 -3.20 -11.17
CA SER A 184 -5.60 -3.75 -12.53
C SER A 184 -4.56 -3.20 -13.50
N MET A 185 -4.20 -1.91 -13.36
CA MET A 185 -3.17 -1.26 -14.17
C MET A 185 -1.78 -1.83 -13.89
N ASP A 186 -1.40 -1.98 -12.63
CA ASP A 186 -0.11 -2.53 -12.22
C ASP A 186 0.03 -3.99 -12.65
N LEU A 187 -1.04 -4.79 -12.47
CA LEU A 187 -1.09 -6.18 -12.94
C LEU A 187 -0.92 -6.25 -14.46
N ASN A 188 -1.59 -5.39 -15.21
CA ASN A 188 -1.53 -5.39 -16.68
C ASN A 188 -0.12 -5.03 -17.17
N ILE A 189 0.52 -4.03 -16.54
CA ILE A 189 1.90 -3.66 -16.84
C ILE A 189 2.82 -4.84 -16.54
N PHE A 190 2.73 -5.41 -15.34
CA PHE A 190 3.57 -6.54 -14.92
C PHE A 190 3.44 -7.75 -15.84
N ILE A 191 2.21 -8.14 -16.21
CA ILE A 191 1.93 -9.24 -17.13
C ILE A 191 2.57 -8.98 -18.50
N LYS A 192 2.43 -7.77 -19.05
CA LYS A 192 2.96 -7.40 -20.37
C LYS A 192 4.48 -7.37 -20.39
N GLU A 193 5.11 -6.72 -19.42
CA GLU A 193 6.57 -6.58 -19.34
C GLU A 193 7.26 -7.94 -19.17
N ASN A 194 6.64 -8.85 -18.41
CA ASN A 194 7.16 -10.19 -18.16
C ASN A 194 6.64 -11.26 -19.14
N ASN A 195 5.84 -10.87 -20.15
CA ASN A 195 5.23 -11.77 -21.15
C ASN A 195 4.50 -12.98 -20.52
N LEU A 196 3.79 -12.74 -19.41
CA LEU A 196 3.10 -13.79 -18.66
C LEU A 196 1.75 -14.14 -19.27
N LYS A 197 1.31 -15.38 -19.04
CA LYS A 197 -0.02 -15.89 -19.40
C LYS A 197 -0.63 -16.61 -18.20
N PRO A 198 -1.16 -15.85 -17.22
CA PRO A 198 -1.82 -16.43 -16.06
C PRO A 198 -3.04 -17.25 -16.48
N THR A 199 -3.44 -18.21 -15.64
CA THR A 199 -4.63 -19.01 -15.92
C THR A 199 -5.89 -18.22 -15.55
N PRO A 200 -6.89 -18.11 -16.45
CA PRO A 200 -8.19 -17.57 -16.10
C PRO A 200 -8.83 -18.36 -14.94
N GLY A 201 -9.43 -17.65 -13.99
CA GLY A 201 -9.99 -18.19 -12.75
C GLY A 201 -9.02 -18.25 -11.56
N GLU A 202 -7.72 -18.01 -11.75
CA GLU A 202 -6.75 -17.90 -10.66
C GLU A 202 -6.59 -16.45 -10.19
N ASP A 203 -6.27 -16.25 -8.91
CA ASP A 203 -5.98 -14.93 -8.34
C ASP A 203 -4.57 -14.46 -8.75
N ILE A 204 -4.53 -13.52 -9.69
CA ILE A 204 -3.28 -13.02 -10.27
C ILE A 204 -2.55 -12.00 -9.40
N ARG A 205 -3.12 -11.58 -8.26
CA ARG A 205 -2.40 -10.71 -7.30
C ARG A 205 -1.10 -11.33 -6.82
N MET A 206 -1.02 -12.66 -6.81
CA MET A 206 0.16 -13.42 -6.38
C MET A 206 1.39 -13.09 -7.24
N LEU A 207 1.20 -12.70 -8.50
CA LEU A 207 2.30 -12.26 -9.37
C LEU A 207 3.08 -11.08 -8.77
N LEU A 208 2.36 -10.11 -8.18
CA LEU A 208 2.98 -8.96 -7.52
C LEU A 208 3.59 -9.34 -6.18
N VAL A 209 2.93 -10.23 -5.42
CA VAL A 209 3.42 -10.72 -4.13
C VAL A 209 4.74 -11.47 -4.28
N GLU A 210 4.87 -12.28 -5.33
CA GLU A 210 6.09 -13.04 -5.62
C GLU A 210 7.23 -12.11 -6.07
N ALA A 211 6.93 -11.13 -6.91
CA ALA A 211 7.93 -10.26 -7.51
C ALA A 211 8.43 -9.13 -6.59
N TYR A 212 7.58 -8.64 -5.67
CA TYR A 212 7.87 -7.43 -4.89
C TYR A 212 7.79 -7.66 -3.38
N PRO A 213 8.52 -6.85 -2.58
CA PRO A 213 8.41 -6.88 -1.12
C PRO A 213 7.09 -6.30 -0.60
N VAL A 214 6.45 -5.40 -1.37
CA VAL A 214 5.18 -4.78 -1.00
C VAL A 214 4.01 -5.59 -1.58
N VAL A 215 3.05 -5.98 -0.74
CA VAL A 215 1.85 -6.73 -1.16
C VAL A 215 0.72 -5.79 -1.61
N PRO A 216 -0.14 -6.22 -2.55
CA PRO A 216 -1.25 -5.39 -3.05
C PRO A 216 -2.43 -5.44 -2.06
N ALA A 217 -2.24 -4.88 -0.87
CA ALA A 217 -3.24 -4.86 0.19
C ALA A 217 -4.42 -3.93 -0.15
N TYR A 218 -5.54 -4.12 0.55
CA TYR A 218 -6.78 -3.36 0.33
C TYR A 218 -7.25 -3.45 -1.12
N SER A 219 -7.23 -4.67 -1.66
CA SER A 219 -7.41 -4.96 -3.08
C SER A 219 -8.44 -6.08 -3.22
N LEU A 220 -9.28 -6.01 -4.26
CA LEU A 220 -10.12 -7.14 -4.64
C LEU A 220 -9.31 -8.21 -5.38
N PRO A 221 -9.72 -9.47 -5.36
CA PRO A 221 -9.12 -10.50 -6.21
C PRO A 221 -9.29 -10.18 -7.71
N TYR A 222 -8.30 -10.58 -8.51
CA TYR A 222 -8.29 -10.39 -9.96
C TYR A 222 -8.03 -11.70 -10.67
N THR A 223 -8.52 -11.83 -11.90
CA THR A 223 -8.12 -12.87 -12.84
C THR A 223 -7.87 -12.27 -14.23
N VAL A 224 -7.58 -13.08 -15.24
CA VAL A 224 -7.43 -12.63 -16.63
C VAL A 224 -8.61 -13.04 -17.50
N ASN A 225 -9.00 -12.17 -18.43
CA ASN A 225 -10.00 -12.46 -19.47
C ASN A 225 -9.37 -13.19 -20.68
N GLU A 226 -10.18 -13.45 -21.73
CA GLU A 226 -9.73 -14.10 -22.97
C GLU A 226 -8.62 -13.32 -23.72
N ASN A 227 -8.53 -12.01 -23.50
CA ASN A 227 -7.51 -11.13 -24.07
C ASN A 227 -6.25 -11.04 -23.19
N ASN A 228 -6.16 -11.84 -22.11
CA ASN A 228 -5.08 -11.80 -21.12
C ASN A 228 -5.02 -10.45 -20.36
N GLU A 229 -6.15 -9.78 -20.20
CA GLU A 229 -6.27 -8.51 -19.47
C GLU A 229 -6.81 -8.76 -18.06
N PRO A 230 -6.27 -8.10 -17.02
CA PRO A 230 -6.79 -8.18 -15.66
C PRO A 230 -8.24 -7.72 -15.55
N VAL A 231 -9.06 -8.54 -14.89
CA VAL A 231 -10.46 -8.26 -14.55
C VAL A 231 -10.72 -8.65 -13.10
N PHE A 232 -11.67 -7.98 -12.44
CA PHE A 232 -12.05 -8.31 -11.06
C PHE A 232 -12.69 -9.70 -10.98
N MET A 233 -12.34 -10.44 -9.92
CA MET A 233 -12.89 -11.76 -9.58
C MET A 233 -13.68 -11.69 -8.28
N TYR A 234 -14.66 -10.77 -8.21
CA TYR A 234 -15.45 -10.51 -7.00
C TYR A 234 -16.94 -10.70 -7.28
N ASP A 235 -17.58 -11.55 -6.47
CA ASP A 235 -19.03 -11.74 -6.43
C ASP A 235 -19.46 -12.00 -4.97
N PRO A 236 -20.05 -11.00 -4.28
CA PRO A 236 -20.43 -11.13 -2.87
C PRO A 236 -21.56 -12.14 -2.66
N THR A 237 -22.28 -12.57 -3.70
CA THR A 237 -23.34 -13.57 -3.59
C THR A 237 -22.82 -15.00 -3.46
N THR A 238 -21.53 -15.22 -3.71
CA THR A 238 -20.90 -16.54 -3.63
C THR A 238 -20.39 -16.88 -2.23
N GLU A 239 -20.27 -15.89 -1.33
CA GLU A 239 -19.78 -16.08 0.04
C GLU A 239 -20.87 -16.56 1.03
N GLU A 240 -22.15 -16.50 0.68
CA GLU A 240 -23.29 -16.95 1.53
C GLU A 240 -23.64 -18.46 1.40
N LYS A 241 -22.67 -19.37 1.23
CA LYS A 241 -22.94 -20.84 1.24
C LYS A 241 -22.04 -21.66 2.16
#